data_AF-A0A0R2XPQ5-F1
#
_entry.id   AF-A0A0R2XPQ5-F1
#
_cell.length_a   1.000
_cell.length_b   1.000
_cell.length_c   1.000
_cell.angle_alpha   90.00
_cell.angle_beta   90.00
_cell.angle_gamma   90.00
#
_symmetry.space_group_name_H-M   'P 1'
#
loop_
_entity.id
_entity.type
_entity.pdbx_description
1 polymer ?
#
loop_
_entity_poly.entity_id
_entity_poly.type
_entity_poly.pdbx_seq_one_letter_code
_entity_poly.pdbx_strand_id
1 'polypeptide(L)'
;MDVCETCRGLWCDSGELGAVVNALISLNKVPDGKGGTFTAARQHEDNDLQAKPCPCCEETTVSFNFAYDSNIFLNRCKACDGVWLDGGELQRVAQFIKKTSKS
;
A
#
# COMPACT_ATOMS: atom_id res chain seq x y z
N MET A 1 1.77 0.18 12.94
CA MET A 1 1.13 -0.76 11.97
C MET A 1 -0.12 -1.40 12.52
N ASP A 2 -1.27 -0.99 12.01
CA ASP A 2 -2.58 -1.58 12.31
C ASP A 2 -3.07 -2.40 11.13
N VAL A 3 -3.66 -3.57 11.39
CA VAL A 3 -4.16 -4.47 10.34
C VAL A 3 -5.67 -4.58 10.45
N CYS A 4 -6.37 -4.38 9.35
CA CYS A 4 -7.81 -4.67 9.29
C CYS A 4 -8.02 -6.13 8.93
N GLU A 5 -8.63 -6.91 9.82
CA GLU A 5 -8.91 -8.33 9.58
C GLU A 5 -9.98 -8.56 8.49
N THR A 6 -10.84 -7.57 8.24
CA THR A 6 -11.94 -7.65 7.28
C THR A 6 -11.49 -7.41 5.84
N CYS A 7 -10.71 -6.35 5.60
CA CYS A 7 -10.20 -6.02 4.25
C CYS A 7 -8.75 -6.49 4.02
N ARG A 8 -8.08 -6.99 5.06
CA ARG A 8 -6.63 -7.30 5.06
C ARG A 8 -5.76 -6.10 4.69
N GLY A 9 -6.28 -4.90 4.93
CA GLY A 9 -5.56 -3.64 4.75
C GLY A 9 -4.54 -3.43 5.87
N LEU A 10 -3.49 -2.69 5.54
CA LEU A 10 -2.40 -2.32 6.43
C LEU A 10 -2.37 -0.80 6.55
N TRP A 11 -2.40 -0.32 7.79
CA TRP A 11 -2.07 1.06 8.12
C TRP A 11 -0.58 1.19 8.39
N CYS A 12 0.06 2.13 7.72
CA CYS A 12 1.42 2.57 7.97
C CYS A 12 1.40 4.00 8.50
N ASP A 13 2.04 4.24 9.64
CA ASP A 13 2.23 5.60 10.14
C ASP A 13 3.18 6.40 9.22
N SER A 14 3.29 7.70 9.46
CA SER A 14 4.15 8.58 8.66
C SER A 14 5.58 8.03 8.59
N GLY A 15 6.07 7.78 7.36
CA GLY A 15 7.41 7.23 7.10
C GLY A 15 7.54 5.71 7.23
N GLU A 16 6.57 4.98 7.79
CA GLU A 16 6.68 3.52 7.97
C GLU A 16 6.62 2.75 6.64
N LEU A 17 5.83 3.24 5.67
CA LEU A 17 5.65 2.57 4.38
C LEU A 17 7.00 2.30 3.68
N GLY A 18 7.90 3.28 3.68
CA GLY A 18 9.22 3.13 3.08
C GLY A 18 10.06 2.06 3.78
N ALA A 19 10.01 2.00 5.11
CA ALA A 19 10.74 1.00 5.90
C ALA A 19 10.23 -0.43 5.61
N VAL A 20 8.91 -0.63 5.56
CA VAL A 20 8.31 -1.93 5.23
C VAL A 20 8.71 -2.40 3.84
N VAL A 21 8.59 -1.51 2.84
CA VAL A 21 8.94 -1.86 1.46
C VAL A 21 10.42 -2.20 1.32
N ASN A 22 11.29 -1.39 1.91
CA ASN A 22 12.74 -1.65 1.89
C ASN A 22 13.08 -3.00 2.57
N ALA A 23 12.41 -3.33 3.67
CA ALA A 23 12.58 -4.61 4.33
C ALA A 23 12.13 -5.79 3.44
N LEU A 24 10.98 -5.67 2.77
CA LEU A 24 10.48 -6.70 1.83
C LEU A 24 11.45 -6.93 0.68
N ILE A 25 12.00 -5.86 0.10
CA ILE A 25 12.97 -5.93 -1.00
C ILE A 25 14.27 -6.58 -0.50
N SER A 26 14.79 -6.14 0.64
CA SER A 26 16.05 -6.65 1.22
C SER A 26 15.98 -8.13 1.59
N LEU A 27 14.81 -8.59 2.04
CA LEU A 27 14.54 -10.00 2.36
C LEU A 27 14.21 -10.85 1.12
N ASN A 28 14.24 -10.27 -0.08
CA ASN A 28 13.80 -10.90 -1.34
C ASN A 28 12.40 -11.52 -1.25
N LYS A 29 11.50 -10.89 -0.48
CA LYS A 29 10.09 -11.29 -0.31
C LYS A 29 9.16 -10.68 -1.36
N VAL A 30 9.72 -9.98 -2.35
CA VAL A 30 8.99 -9.34 -3.44
C VAL A 30 9.14 -10.19 -4.71
N PRO A 31 8.08 -10.89 -5.18
CA PRO A 31 8.14 -11.68 -6.40
C PRO A 31 8.40 -10.80 -7.62
N ASP A 32 9.25 -11.26 -8.54
CA ASP A 32 9.56 -10.56 -9.79
C ASP A 32 8.45 -10.65 -10.85
N GLY A 33 7.44 -11.51 -10.65
CA GLY A 33 6.34 -11.74 -11.60
C GLY A 33 4.98 -11.18 -11.16
N LYS A 34 4.01 -11.14 -12.10
CA LYS A 34 2.57 -10.90 -11.84
C LYS A 34 1.90 -12.09 -11.09
N GLY A 35 2.61 -12.74 -10.18
CA GLY A 35 2.25 -14.06 -9.67
C GLY A 35 2.47 -14.16 -8.17
N GLY A 36 1.50 -13.64 -7.42
CA GLY A 36 1.24 -14.10 -6.05
C GLY A 36 -0.18 -14.65 -6.01
N THR A 37 -0.34 -15.95 -6.12
CA THR A 37 -1.60 -16.63 -5.78
C THR A 37 -1.71 -16.66 -4.26
N PHE A 38 -2.31 -15.62 -3.68
CA PHE A 38 -2.89 -15.71 -2.35
C PHE A 38 -4.37 -15.28 -2.44
N THR A 39 -5.20 -16.20 -1.96
CA THR A 39 -6.65 -16.21 -1.98
C THR A 39 -7.27 -14.85 -1.67
N ALA A 40 -8.01 -14.31 -2.65
CA ALA A 40 -8.89 -13.17 -2.53
C ALA A 40 -8.24 -11.90 -1.94
N ALA A 41 -7.10 -11.46 -2.49
CA ALA A 41 -6.95 -10.02 -2.67
C ALA A 41 -8.20 -9.61 -3.44
N ARG A 42 -9.12 -8.88 -2.79
CA ARG A 42 -10.33 -8.45 -3.46
C ARG A 42 -9.87 -7.81 -4.76
N GLN A 43 -10.47 -8.24 -5.87
CA GLN A 43 -10.39 -7.50 -7.12
C GLN A 43 -11.13 -6.18 -6.89
N HIS A 44 -10.65 -5.33 -5.99
CA HIS A 44 -10.94 -3.92 -6.06
C HIS A 44 -10.20 -3.51 -7.33
N GLU A 45 -10.97 -3.36 -8.40
CA GLU A 45 -10.53 -2.70 -9.62
C GLU A 45 -9.62 -1.55 -9.21
N ASP A 46 -8.38 -1.52 -9.75
CA ASP A 46 -7.15 -0.75 -9.46
C ASP A 46 -7.30 0.77 -9.14
N ASN A 47 -8.36 1.15 -8.43
CA ASN A 47 -8.94 2.46 -8.18
C ASN A 47 -9.83 2.36 -6.93
N ASP A 48 -9.34 1.82 -5.81
CA ASP A 48 -10.04 2.01 -4.53
C ASP A 48 -9.89 3.48 -4.11
N LEU A 49 -10.70 4.32 -4.76
CA LEU A 49 -10.86 5.75 -4.50
C LEU A 49 -11.73 5.98 -3.26
N GLN A 50 -12.17 4.92 -2.60
CA GLN A 50 -13.01 5.04 -1.43
C GLN A 50 -12.17 5.57 -0.27
N ALA A 51 -12.56 6.75 0.21
CA ALA A 51 -11.99 7.32 1.42
C ALA A 51 -12.28 6.41 2.61
N LYS A 52 -11.27 6.17 3.45
CA LYS A 52 -11.37 5.37 4.67
C LYS A 52 -11.08 6.25 5.88
N PRO A 53 -11.66 5.95 7.04
CA PRO A 53 -11.30 6.65 8.27
C PRO A 53 -9.88 6.27 8.68
N CYS A 54 -9.08 7.26 9.05
CA CYS A 54 -7.76 7.05 9.63
C CYS A 54 -7.90 6.36 11.00
N PRO A 55 -7.21 5.24 11.27
CA PRO A 55 -7.29 4.58 12.58
C PRO A 55 -6.61 5.39 13.70
N CYS A 56 -5.76 6.36 13.37
CA CYS A 56 -5.00 7.16 14.33
C CYS A 56 -5.75 8.43 14.78
N CYS A 57 -6.49 9.08 13.89
CA CYS A 57 -7.18 10.36 14.19
C CYS A 57 -8.62 10.43 13.67
N GLU A 58 -9.17 9.34 13.12
CA GLU A 58 -10.54 9.23 12.59
C GLU A 58 -10.86 10.15 11.39
N GLU A 59 -9.91 10.98 10.97
CA GLU A 59 -10.03 11.84 9.80
C GLU A 59 -10.13 11.05 8.49
N THR A 60 -10.76 11.66 7.49
CA THR A 60 -10.99 11.04 6.18
C THR A 60 -9.69 11.01 5.36
N THR A 61 -9.30 9.83 4.86
CA THR A 61 -8.16 9.71 3.94
C THR A 61 -8.51 10.21 2.53
N VAL A 62 -7.49 10.59 1.78
CA VAL A 62 -7.62 10.91 0.35
C VAL A 62 -6.80 9.96 -0.50
N SER A 63 -7.39 9.52 -1.60
CA SER A 63 -6.70 8.67 -2.57
C SER A 63 -5.67 9.49 -3.37
N PHE A 64 -4.50 8.92 -3.64
CA PHE A 64 -3.46 9.51 -4.47
C PHE A 64 -2.71 8.42 -5.26
N ASN A 65 -2.19 8.77 -6.44
CA ASN A 65 -1.33 7.88 -7.22
C ASN A 65 0.08 7.89 -6.64
N PHE A 66 0.55 6.73 -6.17
CA PHE A 66 1.89 6.56 -5.65
C PHE A 66 2.93 6.88 -6.73
N ALA A 67 4.02 7.55 -6.36
CA ALA A 67 5.07 7.99 -7.28
C ALA A 67 4.57 8.78 -8.51
N TYR A 68 3.39 9.41 -8.44
CA TYR A 68 2.73 10.21 -9.48
C TYR A 68 2.26 9.44 -10.73
N ASP A 69 2.96 8.41 -11.18
CA ASP A 69 2.67 7.68 -12.42
C ASP A 69 2.66 6.14 -12.28
N SER A 70 2.75 5.61 -11.04
CA SER A 70 2.82 4.15 -10.84
C SER A 70 1.52 3.40 -11.14
N ASN A 71 0.40 4.13 -11.22
CA ASN A 71 -0.95 3.59 -11.32
C ASN A 71 -1.30 2.70 -10.11
N ILE A 72 -0.69 2.99 -8.95
CA ILE A 72 -0.97 2.37 -7.67
C ILE A 72 -1.62 3.43 -6.79
N PHE A 73 -2.92 3.32 -6.57
CA PHE A 73 -3.65 4.25 -5.71
C PHE A 73 -3.52 3.81 -4.26
N LEU A 74 -3.21 4.76 -3.37
CA LEU A 74 -3.13 4.57 -1.93
C LEU A 74 -3.95 5.65 -1.24
N ASN A 75 -4.31 5.42 0.02
CA ASN A 75 -5.08 6.38 0.81
C ASN A 75 -4.19 7.07 1.86
N ARG A 76 -4.02 8.40 1.80
CA ARG A 76 -3.25 9.17 2.78
C ARG A 76 -4.17 9.96 3.70
N CYS A 77 -3.92 9.95 5.00
CA CYS A 77 -4.55 10.88 5.93
C CYS A 77 -3.88 12.26 5.86
N LYS A 78 -4.69 13.32 5.73
CA LYS A 78 -4.20 14.70 5.66
C LYS A 78 -3.78 15.29 7.02
N ALA A 79 -4.18 14.66 8.13
CA ALA A 79 -3.90 15.16 9.47
C ALA A 79 -2.62 14.57 10.06
N CYS A 80 -2.39 13.27 9.90
CA CYS A 80 -1.24 12.57 10.50
C CYS A 80 -0.23 12.01 9.48
N ASP A 81 -0.46 12.23 8.19
CA ASP A 81 0.37 11.72 7.07
C ASP A 81 0.52 10.18 6.99
N GLY A 82 -0.27 9.44 7.76
CA GLY A 82 -0.34 7.99 7.67
C GLY A 82 -0.96 7.53 6.34
N VAL A 83 -0.58 6.33 5.92
CA VAL A 83 -0.98 5.73 4.65
C VAL A 83 -1.69 4.41 4.90
N TRP A 84 -2.89 4.30 4.36
CA TRP A 84 -3.66 3.06 4.29
C TRP A 84 -3.37 2.36 2.97
N LEU A 85 -3.05 1.06 3.07
CA LEU A 85 -2.86 0.16 1.95
C LEU A 85 -3.91 -0.94 2.02
N ASP A 86 -4.66 -1.16 0.96
CA ASP A 86 -5.56 -2.29 0.86
C ASP A 86 -4.83 -3.58 0.45
N GLY A 87 -5.52 -4.71 0.59
CA GLY A 87 -4.98 -6.04 0.33
C GLY A 87 -4.39 -6.18 -1.08
N GLY A 88 -3.05 -6.16 -1.17
CA GLY A 88 -2.29 -6.31 -2.42
C GLY A 88 -1.60 -5.03 -2.92
N GLU A 89 -1.89 -3.86 -2.36
CA GLU A 89 -1.23 -2.60 -2.73
C GLU A 89 0.23 -2.55 -2.26
N LEU A 90 0.50 -3.03 -1.04
CA LEU A 90 1.87 -3.11 -0.50
C LEU A 90 2.82 -3.87 -1.44
N GLN A 91 2.36 -4.99 -2.02
CA GLN A 91 3.16 -5.76 -2.96
C GLN A 91 3.40 -4.99 -4.26
N ARG A 92 2.38 -4.31 -4.80
CA ARG A 92 2.53 -3.46 -5.99
C ARG A 92 3.54 -2.35 -5.75
N VAL A 93 3.48 -1.66 -4.61
CA VAL A 93 4.45 -0.61 -4.23
C VAL A 93 5.86 -1.20 -4.15
N ALA A 94 6.03 -2.35 -3.51
CA ALA A 94 7.33 -3.00 -3.40
C ALA A 94 7.89 -3.46 -4.75
N GLN A 95 7.05 -3.97 -5.65
CA GLN A 95 7.43 -4.32 -7.02
C GLN A 95 7.82 -3.09 -7.84
N PHE A 96 7.06 -2.00 -7.72
CA PHE A 96 7.36 -0.73 -8.39
C PHE A 96 8.73 -0.20 -7.96
N ILE A 97 8.98 -0.12 -6.65
CA ILE A 97 10.28 0.33 -6.12
C ILE A 97 11.41 -0.62 -6.56
N LYS A 98 11.24 -1.94 -6.46
CA LYS A 98 12.24 -2.92 -6.91
C LYS A 98 12.57 -2.75 -8.40
N LYS A 99 11.57 -2.41 -9.23
CA LYS A 99 11.74 -2.18 -10.68
C LYS A 99 12.46 -0.85 -10.96
N THR A 100 12.08 0.23 -10.28
CA THR A 100 12.70 1.54 -10.48
C THR A 100 14.11 1.62 -9.94
N SER A 101 14.45 0.89 -8.87
CA SER A 101 15.83 0.80 -8.35
C SER A 101 16.80 -0.02 -9.21
N LYS A 102 16.30 -0.76 -10.21
CA LYS A 102 17.13 -1.53 -11.16
C LYS A 102 17.41 -0.79 -12.47
N SER A 103 16.96 0.46 -12.61
CA SER A 103 17.12 1.27 -13.82
C SER A 103 18.20 2.35 -13.68
#